data_AF-A0A831UTA7-F1
#
_entry.id   AF-A0A831UTA7-F1
#
_cell.length_a   1.000
_cell.length_b   1.000
_cell.length_c   1.000
_cell.angle_alpha   90.00
_cell.angle_beta   90.00
_cell.angle_gamma   90.00
#
_symmetry.space_group_name_H-M   'P 1'
#
loop_
_entity.id
_entity.type
_entity.pdbx_description
1 polymer ?
#
loop_
_entity_poly.entity_id
_entity_poly.type
_entity_poly.pdbx_seq_one_letter_code
_entity_poly.pdbx_strand_id
1 'polypeptide(L)'
;MHGSNIAYRLTEAFATGTLKPADPNAPRPGWESLPEVRAAERLYSAGFCDRDVRLFLTFTCAMDRVRDAEQLWQKSADAIIRCPELFQPEWIVGHPTETRQLLQRLGISQRHGPDSSAWIRIAESLTHSNPQTQPVYNAIHKGTGEVRQLLQSLRANDRSRRPYFPLLKGPKISVMWVRMLVVPGRASLQNIAALPVAVDIHVKRVSENLEVVSAQGSQIGPYVRQRIQQAWAQEIQQSGIVAPVGLEGSGGGLDPALWYYGKWGCAFCYKQARRIPISELCNQCRFSP
;
A
#
# COMPACT_ATOMS: atom_id res chain seq x y z
N MET A 1 7.75 -33.02 5.65
CA MET A 1 7.41 -31.66 6.14
C MET A 1 6.09 -31.28 5.48
N HIS A 2 4.98 -31.22 6.22
CA HIS A 2 3.76 -30.62 5.69
C HIS A 2 4.04 -29.12 5.61
N GLY A 3 4.30 -28.60 4.41
CA GLY A 3 4.49 -27.17 4.19
C GLY A 3 3.29 -26.43 4.78
N SER A 4 3.54 -25.48 5.66
CA SER A 4 2.47 -24.70 6.26
C SER A 4 1.85 -23.85 5.16
N ASN A 5 0.61 -24.12 4.74
CA ASN A 5 -0.07 -23.32 3.70
C ASN A 5 -0.58 -21.98 4.27
N ILE A 6 0.25 -21.27 5.04
CA ILE A 6 -0.17 -20.10 5.82
C ILE A 6 -0.54 -18.95 4.89
N ALA A 7 0.31 -18.64 3.91
CA ALA A 7 0.06 -17.54 2.97
C ALA A 7 -1.24 -17.75 2.17
N TYR A 8 -1.43 -18.96 1.62
CA TYR A 8 -2.66 -19.33 0.92
C TYR A 8 -3.90 -19.21 1.83
N ARG A 9 -3.92 -19.90 2.98
CA ARG A 9 -5.09 -19.90 3.88
C ARG A 9 -5.42 -18.50 4.40
N LEU A 10 -4.41 -17.68 4.66
CA LEU A 10 -4.59 -16.33 5.15
C LEU A 10 -5.22 -15.44 4.08
N THR A 11 -4.76 -15.55 2.84
CA THR A 11 -5.28 -14.75 1.71
C THR A 11 -6.64 -15.25 1.25
N GLU A 12 -6.89 -16.56 1.25
CA GLU A 12 -8.20 -17.16 0.99
C GLU A 12 -9.23 -16.69 2.02
N ALA A 13 -8.90 -16.75 3.32
CA ALA A 13 -9.82 -16.31 4.36
C ALA A 13 -10.14 -14.81 4.29
N PHE A 14 -9.15 -14.00 3.90
CA PHE A 14 -9.34 -12.57 3.64
C PHE A 14 -10.24 -12.33 2.41
N ALA A 15 -9.94 -12.98 1.29
CA ALA A 15 -10.68 -12.81 0.04
C ALA A 15 -12.13 -13.30 0.11
N THR A 16 -12.39 -14.36 0.88
CA THR A 16 -13.74 -14.92 1.09
C THR A 16 -14.52 -14.23 2.20
N GLY A 17 -13.90 -13.30 2.93
CA GLY A 17 -14.51 -12.60 4.04
C GLY A 17 -14.81 -13.49 5.26
N THR A 18 -14.10 -14.61 5.41
CA THR A 18 -14.32 -15.58 6.49
C THR A 18 -13.56 -15.24 7.78
N LEU A 19 -12.64 -14.26 7.74
CA LEU A 19 -12.00 -13.72 8.95
C LEU A 19 -13.05 -13.04 9.84
N LYS A 20 -13.10 -13.43 11.12
CA LYS A 20 -14.00 -12.88 12.13
C LYS A 20 -13.24 -11.90 13.01
N PRO A 21 -13.19 -10.60 12.69
CA PRO A 21 -12.38 -9.64 13.44
C PRO A 21 -12.81 -9.57 14.91
N ALA A 22 -11.86 -9.27 15.80
CA ALA A 22 -12.15 -9.11 17.22
C ALA A 22 -12.91 -7.80 17.53
N ASP A 23 -12.83 -6.81 16.64
CA ASP A 23 -13.57 -5.56 16.73
C ASP A 23 -14.87 -5.66 15.91
N PRO A 24 -16.06 -5.43 16.51
CA PRO A 24 -17.32 -5.44 15.77
C PRO A 24 -17.43 -4.30 14.75
N ASN A 25 -16.61 -3.25 14.87
CA ASN A 25 -16.57 -2.13 13.93
C ASN A 25 -15.47 -2.28 12.86
N ALA A 26 -14.75 -3.41 12.84
CA ALA A 26 -13.79 -3.67 11.78
C ALA A 26 -14.51 -3.73 10.41
N PRO A 27 -13.91 -3.20 9.34
CA PRO A 27 -14.45 -3.37 8.01
C PRO A 27 -14.51 -4.87 7.67
N ARG A 28 -15.44 -5.27 6.81
CA ARG A 28 -15.48 -6.65 6.28
C ARG A 28 -14.11 -7.01 5.68
N PRO A 29 -13.57 -8.23 5.86
CA PRO A 29 -12.33 -8.62 5.19
C PRO A 29 -12.58 -8.75 3.69
N GLY A 30 -11.69 -8.22 2.87
CA GLY A 30 -11.77 -8.31 1.41
C GLY A 30 -11.00 -7.19 0.72
N TRP A 31 -10.76 -7.34 -0.58
CA TRP A 31 -10.08 -6.31 -1.38
C TRP A 31 -10.97 -5.10 -1.62
N GLU A 32 -12.27 -5.34 -1.81
CA GLU A 32 -13.32 -4.33 -1.93
C GLU A 32 -13.49 -3.50 -0.65
N SER A 33 -12.98 -3.99 0.48
CA SER A 33 -13.00 -3.28 1.75
C SER A 33 -11.83 -2.32 1.94
N LEU A 34 -10.88 -2.26 1.00
CA LEU A 34 -9.74 -1.37 1.11
C LEU A 34 -10.13 0.06 0.70
N PRO A 35 -9.77 1.09 1.49
CA PRO A 35 -10.18 2.47 1.21
C PRO A 35 -9.76 2.95 -0.18
N GLU A 36 -8.54 2.61 -0.61
CA GLU A 36 -8.01 2.97 -1.92
C GLU A 36 -8.77 2.29 -3.07
N VAL A 37 -9.26 1.06 -2.86
CA VAL A 37 -10.00 0.29 -3.87
C VAL A 37 -11.37 0.91 -4.06
N ARG A 38 -12.10 1.17 -2.96
CA ARG A 38 -13.40 1.86 -3.02
C ARG A 38 -13.28 3.25 -3.65
N ALA A 39 -12.25 4.00 -3.28
CA ALA A 39 -12.03 5.33 -3.83
C ALA A 39 -11.80 5.25 -5.36
N ALA A 40 -10.96 4.34 -5.83
CA ALA A 40 -10.73 4.16 -7.27
C ALA A 40 -11.97 3.68 -8.02
N GLU A 41 -12.74 2.72 -7.49
CA GLU A 41 -13.99 2.27 -8.10
C GLU A 41 -15.02 3.39 -8.23
N ARG A 42 -15.08 4.28 -7.23
CA ARG A 42 -15.90 5.49 -7.32
C ARG A 42 -15.45 6.41 -8.46
N LEU A 43 -14.15 6.54 -8.70
CA LEU A 43 -13.63 7.34 -9.82
C LEU A 43 -13.94 6.69 -11.16
N TYR A 44 -13.76 5.38 -11.30
CA TYR A 44 -14.16 4.67 -12.51
C TYR A 44 -15.66 4.83 -12.79
N SER A 45 -16.50 4.73 -11.75
CA SER A 45 -17.95 4.95 -11.85
C SER A 45 -18.31 6.40 -12.24
N ALA A 46 -17.45 7.36 -11.92
CA ALA A 46 -17.59 8.76 -12.31
C ALA A 46 -16.99 9.07 -13.70
N GLY A 47 -16.50 8.06 -14.43
CA GLY A 47 -16.00 8.21 -15.79
C GLY A 47 -14.52 8.58 -15.92
N PHE A 48 -13.75 8.54 -14.82
CA PHE A 48 -12.30 8.77 -14.89
C PHE A 48 -11.58 7.60 -15.55
N CYS A 49 -10.56 7.91 -16.36
CA CYS A 49 -9.77 6.88 -17.03
C CYS A 49 -8.66 6.33 -16.12
N ASP A 50 -8.04 5.22 -16.53
CA ASP A 50 -6.98 4.57 -15.75
C ASP A 50 -5.81 5.51 -15.41
N ARG A 51 -5.46 6.45 -16.30
CA ARG A 51 -4.40 7.45 -16.05
C ARG A 51 -4.78 8.33 -14.86
N ASP A 52 -6.00 8.84 -14.84
CA ASP A 52 -6.47 9.74 -13.79
C ASP A 52 -6.53 9.01 -12.45
N VAL A 53 -6.98 7.74 -12.44
CA VAL A 53 -6.97 6.90 -11.25
C VAL A 53 -5.54 6.65 -10.76
N ARG A 54 -4.57 6.39 -11.63
CA ARG A 54 -3.16 6.21 -11.22
C ARG A 54 -2.52 7.50 -10.69
N LEU A 55 -2.87 8.65 -11.25
CA LEU A 55 -2.46 9.96 -10.70
C LEU A 55 -3.06 10.17 -9.30
N PHE A 56 -4.38 9.95 -9.17
CA PHE A 56 -5.10 9.98 -7.90
C PHE A 56 -4.44 9.10 -6.83
N LEU A 57 -4.19 7.83 -7.16
CA LEU A 57 -3.53 6.87 -6.26
C LEU A 57 -2.13 7.35 -5.87
N THR A 58 -1.37 7.89 -6.82
CA THR A 58 0.00 8.36 -6.58
C THR A 58 0.05 9.51 -5.60
N PHE A 59 -0.73 10.56 -5.84
CA PHE A 59 -0.75 11.73 -4.98
C PHE A 59 -1.36 11.43 -3.62
N THR A 60 -2.46 10.67 -3.58
CA THR A 60 -3.13 10.32 -2.31
C THR A 60 -2.26 9.41 -1.45
N CYS A 61 -1.63 8.39 -2.03
CA CYS A 61 -0.71 7.48 -1.32
C CYS A 61 0.50 8.23 -0.72
N ALA A 62 1.01 9.27 -1.40
CA ALA A 62 2.08 10.10 -0.85
C ALA A 62 1.68 10.79 0.47
N MET A 63 0.39 11.06 0.67
CA MET A 63 -0.15 11.67 1.89
C MET A 63 -0.61 10.64 2.93
N ASP A 64 -0.60 9.34 2.62
CA ASP A 64 -1.13 8.27 3.48
C ASP A 64 -0.13 7.88 4.59
N ARG A 65 0.09 8.81 5.50
CA ARG A 65 1.03 8.67 6.62
C ARG A 65 0.44 9.28 7.89
N VAL A 66 0.41 8.47 8.95
CA VAL A 66 0.09 8.89 10.33
C VAL A 66 -1.25 9.64 10.42
N ARG A 67 -2.27 9.10 9.75
CA ARG A 67 -3.63 9.66 9.74
C ARG A 67 -4.67 8.57 9.50
N ASP A 68 -5.93 8.97 9.57
CA ASP A 68 -7.05 8.13 9.17
C ASP A 68 -7.05 7.96 7.64
N ALA A 69 -6.72 6.75 7.18
CA ALA A 69 -6.69 6.42 5.77
C ALA A 69 -8.09 6.56 5.13
N GLU A 70 -9.16 6.16 5.83
CA GLU A 70 -10.52 6.21 5.29
C GLU A 70 -10.89 7.66 4.93
N GLN A 71 -10.66 8.57 5.87
CA GLN A 71 -10.92 9.99 5.65
C GLN A 71 -10.05 10.59 4.54
N LEU A 72 -8.78 10.20 4.44
CA LEU A 72 -7.90 10.67 3.39
C LEU A 72 -8.41 10.25 2.01
N TRP A 73 -8.64 8.95 1.80
CA TRP A 73 -9.05 8.40 0.51
C TRP A 73 -10.41 8.94 0.08
N GLN A 74 -11.35 9.09 1.02
CA GLN A 74 -12.65 9.71 0.75
C GLN A 74 -12.52 11.18 0.34
N LYS A 75 -11.79 12.00 1.11
CA LYS A 75 -11.59 13.43 0.80
C LYS A 75 -10.87 13.64 -0.52
N SER A 76 -9.86 12.82 -0.82
CA SER A 76 -9.16 12.89 -2.11
C SER A 76 -10.08 12.51 -3.27
N ALA A 77 -10.95 11.50 -3.10
CA ALA A 77 -11.92 11.12 -4.13
C ALA A 77 -12.94 12.24 -4.38
N ASP A 78 -13.45 12.86 -3.31
CA ASP A 78 -14.31 14.06 -3.42
C ASP A 78 -13.58 15.22 -4.13
N ALA A 79 -12.29 15.40 -3.83
CA ALA A 79 -11.50 16.47 -4.40
C ALA A 79 -11.24 16.30 -5.91
N ILE A 80 -10.84 15.11 -6.37
CA ILE A 80 -10.60 14.90 -7.81
C ILE A 80 -11.89 14.99 -8.62
N ILE A 81 -13.04 14.58 -8.06
CA ILE A 81 -14.34 14.73 -8.73
C ILE A 81 -14.71 16.22 -8.88
N ARG A 82 -14.39 17.06 -7.89
CA ARG A 82 -14.75 18.49 -7.88
C ARG A 82 -13.73 19.37 -8.60
N CYS A 83 -12.46 19.04 -8.50
CA CYS A 83 -11.30 19.80 -8.99
C CYS A 83 -10.28 18.82 -9.61
N PRO A 84 -10.56 18.19 -10.78
CA PRO A 84 -9.67 17.22 -11.40
C PRO A 84 -8.24 17.74 -11.62
N GLU A 85 -8.11 19.03 -11.90
CA GLU A 85 -6.85 19.74 -12.13
C GLU A 85 -5.87 19.64 -10.96
N LEU A 86 -6.35 19.46 -9.72
CA LEU A 86 -5.52 19.28 -8.52
C LEU A 86 -4.68 18.00 -8.56
N PHE A 87 -4.98 17.08 -9.48
CA PHE A 87 -4.26 15.83 -9.70
C PHE A 87 -3.54 15.78 -11.06
N GLN A 88 -3.59 16.86 -11.84
CA GLN A 88 -2.90 16.94 -13.14
C GLN A 88 -1.52 17.59 -12.95
N PRO A 89 -0.41 16.88 -13.24
CA PRO A 89 0.95 17.37 -12.99
C PRO A 89 1.24 18.75 -13.58
N GLU A 90 0.82 18.98 -14.82
CA GLU A 90 1.07 20.22 -15.55
C GLU A 90 0.38 21.42 -14.89
N TRP A 91 -0.87 21.23 -14.44
CA TRP A 91 -1.62 22.28 -13.75
C TRP A 91 -1.00 22.59 -12.38
N ILE A 92 -0.64 21.56 -11.61
CA ILE A 92 -0.02 21.70 -10.29
C ILE A 92 1.28 22.51 -10.38
N VAL A 93 2.12 22.21 -11.38
CA VAL A 93 3.39 22.92 -11.62
C VAL A 93 3.16 24.37 -12.02
N GLY A 94 2.11 24.65 -12.81
CA GLY A 94 1.70 26.02 -13.16
C GLY A 94 1.06 26.82 -12.01
N HIS A 95 0.46 26.14 -11.03
CA HIS A 95 -0.35 26.76 -9.97
C HIS A 95 0.05 26.30 -8.55
N PRO A 96 1.33 26.43 -8.14
CA PRO A 96 1.82 25.89 -6.87
C PRO A 96 1.18 26.54 -5.64
N THR A 97 0.88 27.85 -5.70
CA THR A 97 0.22 28.58 -4.61
C THR A 97 -1.22 28.13 -4.44
N GLU A 98 -1.96 28.02 -5.55
CA GLU A 98 -3.35 27.56 -5.55
C GLU A 98 -3.45 26.10 -5.11
N THR A 99 -2.54 25.25 -5.57
CA THR A 99 -2.41 23.85 -5.12
C THR A 99 -2.34 23.77 -3.60
N ARG A 100 -1.45 24.56 -2.96
CA ARG A 100 -1.32 24.59 -1.49
C ARG A 100 -2.64 24.96 -0.80
N GLN A 101 -3.30 26.01 -1.30
CA GLN A 101 -4.57 26.49 -0.75
C GLN A 101 -5.68 25.44 -0.90
N LEU A 102 -5.79 24.79 -2.06
CA LEU A 102 -6.75 23.72 -2.31
C LEU A 102 -6.50 22.51 -1.42
N LEU A 103 -5.26 22.02 -1.32
CA LEU A 103 -4.92 20.87 -0.46
C LEU A 103 -5.27 21.12 1.01
N GLN A 104 -5.06 22.34 1.51
CA GLN A 104 -5.45 22.74 2.85
C GLN A 104 -6.98 22.83 3.00
N ARG A 105 -7.64 23.59 2.11
CA ARG A 105 -9.09 23.83 2.14
C ARG A 105 -9.91 22.55 2.01
N LEU A 106 -9.47 21.61 1.18
CA LEU A 106 -10.12 20.32 0.96
C LEU A 106 -9.76 19.28 2.04
N GLY A 107 -8.86 19.62 2.97
CA GLY A 107 -8.46 18.75 4.07
C GLY A 107 -7.66 17.52 3.65
N ILE A 108 -7.03 17.55 2.47
CA ILE A 108 -6.10 16.51 1.99
C ILE A 108 -4.76 16.64 2.72
N SER A 109 -4.30 17.88 2.91
CA SER A 109 -3.07 18.15 3.64
C SER A 109 -3.35 18.36 5.13
N GLN A 110 -2.58 17.69 5.99
CA GLN A 110 -2.55 17.95 7.44
C GLN A 110 -1.29 18.72 7.83
N ARG A 111 -0.17 18.47 7.14
CA ARG A 111 1.10 19.17 7.32
C ARG A 111 1.30 20.10 6.14
N HIS A 112 0.58 21.21 6.13
CA HIS A 112 0.41 22.10 4.97
C HIS A 112 1.70 22.40 4.19
N GLY A 113 2.81 22.71 4.86
CA GLY A 113 4.10 22.93 4.21
C GLY A 113 4.67 21.65 3.56
N PRO A 114 5.07 20.63 4.36
CA PRO A 114 5.66 19.40 3.83
C PRO A 114 4.80 18.63 2.82
N ASP A 115 3.50 18.51 3.08
CA ASP A 115 2.57 17.74 2.23
C ASP A 115 2.44 18.42 0.85
N SER A 116 2.16 19.73 0.82
CA SER A 116 2.01 20.46 -0.44
C SER A 116 3.31 20.55 -1.22
N SER A 117 4.45 20.70 -0.52
CA SER A 117 5.77 20.68 -1.17
C SER A 117 6.06 19.33 -1.81
N ALA A 118 5.68 18.22 -1.15
CA ALA A 118 5.81 16.88 -1.72
C ALA A 118 4.89 16.68 -2.93
N TRP A 119 3.64 17.16 -2.84
CA TRP A 119 2.67 17.11 -3.95
C TRP A 119 3.19 17.83 -5.19
N ILE A 120 3.62 19.08 -5.06
CA ILE A 120 4.20 19.86 -6.16
C ILE A 120 5.46 19.17 -6.71
N ARG A 121 6.33 18.65 -5.85
CA ARG A 121 7.56 17.98 -6.28
C ARG A 121 7.29 16.69 -7.07
N ILE A 122 6.28 15.93 -6.70
CA ILE A 122 5.85 14.75 -7.47
C ILE A 122 5.37 15.20 -8.85
N ALA A 123 4.54 16.25 -8.93
CA ALA A 123 4.06 16.81 -10.20
C ALA A 123 5.20 17.29 -11.11
N GLU A 124 6.19 18.02 -10.56
CA GLU A 124 7.39 18.43 -11.29
C GLU A 124 8.12 17.23 -11.91
N SER A 125 8.26 16.15 -11.13
CA SER A 125 8.99 14.94 -11.53
C SER A 125 8.26 14.12 -12.60
N LEU A 126 6.94 14.26 -12.67
CA LEU A 126 6.10 13.65 -13.71
C LEU A 126 6.07 14.50 -14.98
N THR A 127 6.09 15.83 -14.86
CA THR A 127 6.10 16.75 -16.01
C THR A 127 7.44 16.72 -16.76
N HIS A 128 8.55 16.66 -16.03
CA HIS A 128 9.91 16.67 -16.58
C HIS A 128 10.57 15.29 -16.44
N SER A 129 9.98 14.29 -17.09
CA SER A 129 10.50 12.92 -17.03
C SER A 129 11.96 12.86 -17.51
N ASN A 130 12.79 12.16 -16.74
CA ASN A 130 14.18 11.87 -17.05
C ASN A 130 14.45 10.38 -16.79
N PRO A 131 15.62 9.82 -17.14
CA PRO A 131 15.86 8.38 -16.99
C PRO A 131 15.60 7.83 -15.58
N GLN A 132 15.77 8.64 -14.53
CA GLN A 132 15.52 8.22 -13.15
C GLN A 132 14.04 8.24 -12.77
N THR A 133 13.21 9.08 -13.40
CA THR A 133 11.76 9.18 -13.13
C THR A 133 10.91 8.44 -14.15
N GLN A 134 11.49 8.05 -15.30
CA GLN A 134 10.81 7.39 -16.40
C GLN A 134 10.06 6.11 -16.02
N PRO A 135 10.56 5.22 -15.12
CA PRO A 135 9.80 4.05 -14.70
C PRO A 135 8.46 4.42 -14.03
N VAL A 136 8.48 5.40 -13.11
CA VAL A 136 7.27 5.90 -12.44
C VAL A 136 6.34 6.59 -13.44
N TYR A 137 6.89 7.41 -14.34
CA TYR A 137 6.12 8.05 -15.41
C TYR A 137 5.39 7.01 -16.26
N ASN A 138 6.09 5.98 -16.75
CA ASN A 138 5.50 4.93 -17.57
C ASN A 138 4.41 4.16 -16.82
N ALA A 139 4.62 3.83 -15.55
CA ALA A 139 3.62 3.11 -14.77
C ALA A 139 2.33 3.92 -14.58
N ILE A 140 2.44 5.25 -14.39
CA ILE A 140 1.27 6.13 -14.25
C ILE A 140 0.60 6.40 -15.60
N HIS A 141 1.36 6.86 -16.60
CA HIS A 141 0.81 7.36 -17.86
C HIS A 141 0.49 6.25 -18.86
N LYS A 142 1.25 5.16 -18.85
CA LYS A 142 1.10 4.04 -19.80
C LYS A 142 0.56 2.78 -19.16
N GLY A 143 0.49 2.72 -17.82
CA GLY A 143 0.07 1.51 -17.11
C GLY A 143 1.06 0.35 -17.26
N THR A 144 2.34 0.62 -17.54
CA THR A 144 3.36 -0.43 -17.77
C THR A 144 4.67 -0.10 -17.07
N GLY A 145 5.43 -1.14 -16.69
CA GLY A 145 6.73 -0.99 -16.05
C GLY A 145 7.27 -2.29 -15.48
N GLU A 146 8.43 -2.21 -14.84
CA GLU A 146 9.07 -3.33 -14.14
C GLU A 146 9.22 -2.99 -12.65
N VAL A 147 8.85 -3.92 -11.77
CA VAL A 147 8.74 -3.65 -10.32
C VAL A 147 10.04 -3.18 -9.69
N ARG A 148 11.20 -3.78 -10.00
CA ARG A 148 12.47 -3.39 -9.40
C ARG A 148 12.90 -1.99 -9.85
N GLN A 149 12.72 -1.67 -11.13
CA GLN A 149 12.99 -0.34 -11.69
C GLN A 149 12.11 0.73 -11.05
N LEU A 150 10.82 0.42 -10.81
CA LEU A 150 9.90 1.30 -10.09
C LEU A 150 10.36 1.58 -8.67
N LEU A 151 10.67 0.53 -7.90
CA LEU A 151 11.15 0.66 -6.52
C LEU A 151 12.48 1.41 -6.44
N GLN A 152 13.36 1.26 -7.44
CA GLN A 152 14.60 2.02 -7.56
C GLN A 152 14.33 3.49 -7.91
N SER A 153 13.45 3.76 -8.87
CA SER A 153 13.06 5.10 -9.31
C SER A 153 12.48 5.93 -8.17
N LEU A 154 11.63 5.34 -7.33
CA LEU A 154 11.08 6.01 -6.14
C LEU A 154 12.16 6.46 -5.14
N ARG A 155 13.33 5.81 -5.11
CA ARG A 155 14.44 6.12 -4.21
C ARG A 155 15.43 7.12 -4.81
N ALA A 156 15.29 7.45 -6.10
CA ALA A 156 16.19 8.35 -6.78
C ALA A 156 16.06 9.80 -6.27
N ASN A 157 17.18 10.52 -6.35
CA ASN A 157 17.25 11.94 -6.00
C ASN A 157 17.79 12.74 -7.19
N ASP A 158 17.45 14.02 -7.22
CA ASP A 158 18.08 14.99 -8.11
C ASP A 158 19.53 15.28 -7.72
N ARG A 159 20.20 16.12 -8.53
CA ARG A 159 21.59 16.54 -8.30
C ARG A 159 21.81 17.22 -6.94
N SER A 160 20.77 17.82 -6.39
CA SER A 160 20.78 18.47 -5.07
C SER A 160 20.38 17.52 -3.93
N ARG A 161 20.37 16.20 -4.18
CA ARG A 161 19.96 15.14 -3.23
C ARG A 161 18.52 15.26 -2.75
N ARG A 162 17.65 15.98 -3.47
CA ARG A 162 16.22 16.04 -3.17
C ARG A 162 15.51 14.88 -3.88
N PRO A 163 14.62 14.15 -3.19
CA PRO A 163 13.90 13.05 -3.83
C PRO A 163 13.01 13.56 -4.96
N TYR A 164 12.91 12.79 -6.04
CA TYR A 164 11.90 13.04 -7.08
C TYR A 164 10.49 12.75 -6.57
N PHE A 165 10.34 11.64 -5.83
CA PHE A 165 9.07 11.19 -5.29
C PHE A 165 9.10 11.23 -3.74
N PRO A 166 9.12 12.44 -3.14
CA PRO A 166 9.06 12.57 -1.68
C PRO A 166 7.83 11.84 -1.12
N LEU A 167 7.96 11.37 0.12
CA LEU A 167 6.94 10.60 0.84
C LEU A 167 6.57 9.22 0.26
N LEU A 168 6.86 8.93 -1.01
CA LEU A 168 6.67 7.62 -1.66
C LEU A 168 7.90 6.69 -1.57
N LYS A 169 9.09 7.22 -1.28
CA LYS A 169 10.34 6.43 -1.23
C LYS A 169 10.50 5.45 -0.06
N GLY A 170 9.58 5.48 0.90
CA GLY A 170 9.68 4.70 2.13
C GLY A 170 9.47 3.20 1.88
N PRO A 171 10.12 2.30 2.64
CA PRO A 171 10.12 0.86 2.38
C PRO A 171 8.73 0.19 2.47
N LYS A 172 7.80 0.78 3.21
CA LYS A 172 6.38 0.35 3.24
C LYS A 172 5.61 0.98 2.08
N ILE A 173 5.60 2.31 2.05
CA ILE A 173 4.72 3.09 1.16
C ILE A 173 5.07 2.88 -0.32
N SER A 174 6.34 2.65 -0.67
CA SER A 174 6.75 2.35 -2.05
C SER A 174 6.12 1.06 -2.55
N VAL A 175 6.09 0.04 -1.69
CA VAL A 175 5.52 -1.28 -2.01
C VAL A 175 4.00 -1.17 -2.11
N MET A 176 3.38 -0.48 -1.15
CA MET A 176 1.95 -0.21 -1.15
C MET A 176 1.50 0.53 -2.41
N TRP A 177 2.25 1.55 -2.83
CA TRP A 177 1.96 2.29 -4.06
C TRP A 177 2.07 1.42 -5.33
N VAL A 178 3.12 0.58 -5.45
CA VAL A 178 3.24 -0.32 -6.61
C VAL A 178 2.06 -1.31 -6.64
N ARG A 179 1.65 -1.86 -5.49
CA ARG A 179 0.42 -2.68 -5.39
C ARG A 179 -0.79 -1.91 -5.91
N MET A 180 -0.96 -0.66 -5.47
CA MET A 180 -2.09 0.20 -5.85
C MET A 180 -2.13 0.49 -7.35
N LEU A 181 -0.98 0.66 -8.00
CA LEU A 181 -0.93 0.83 -9.45
C LEU A 181 -1.50 -0.37 -10.20
N VAL A 182 -1.30 -1.60 -9.70
CA VAL A 182 -1.88 -2.80 -10.30
C VAL A 182 -3.35 -2.91 -9.92
N VAL A 183 -3.65 -2.92 -8.61
CA VAL A 183 -5.00 -2.96 -8.08
C VAL A 183 -5.18 -1.86 -7.03
N PRO A 184 -6.01 -0.84 -7.29
CA PRO A 184 -7.04 -0.76 -8.34
C PRO A 184 -6.61 -0.04 -9.65
N GLY A 185 -5.34 0.37 -9.80
CA GLY A 185 -4.88 1.24 -10.89
C GLY A 185 -4.75 0.59 -12.28
N ARG A 186 -5.05 -0.71 -12.40
CA ARG A 186 -5.07 -1.49 -13.66
C ARG A 186 -3.77 -1.43 -14.48
N ALA A 187 -2.63 -1.17 -13.84
CA ALA A 187 -1.33 -1.24 -14.50
C ALA A 187 -0.89 -2.71 -14.67
N SER A 188 -0.31 -3.02 -15.82
CA SER A 188 0.34 -4.29 -16.12
C SER A 188 1.85 -4.18 -15.87
N LEU A 189 2.31 -4.68 -14.73
CA LEU A 189 3.72 -4.61 -14.32
C LEU A 189 4.43 -5.95 -14.49
N GLN A 190 5.65 -5.90 -15.02
CA GLN A 190 6.52 -7.06 -15.18
C GLN A 190 7.23 -7.41 -13.87
N ASN A 191 7.53 -8.71 -13.71
CA ASN A 191 8.21 -9.28 -12.53
C ASN A 191 7.48 -8.98 -11.20
N ILE A 192 6.16 -9.16 -11.15
CA ILE A 192 5.39 -8.84 -9.95
C ILE A 192 5.87 -9.58 -8.69
N ALA A 193 6.39 -10.80 -8.84
CA ALA A 193 6.98 -11.58 -7.74
C ALA A 193 8.16 -10.86 -7.04
N ALA A 194 8.77 -9.86 -7.68
CA ALA A 194 9.80 -9.03 -7.06
C ALA A 194 9.25 -8.00 -6.05
N LEU A 195 7.92 -7.79 -6.01
CA LEU A 195 7.26 -6.89 -5.08
C LEU A 195 7.19 -7.58 -3.70
N PRO A 196 7.93 -7.11 -2.68
CA PRO A 196 7.94 -7.74 -1.37
C PRO A 196 6.68 -7.37 -0.57
N VAL A 197 6.51 -7.95 0.62
CA VAL A 197 5.49 -7.49 1.59
C VAL A 197 5.87 -6.13 2.16
N ALA A 198 4.89 -5.24 2.39
CA ALA A 198 5.09 -3.90 2.95
C ALA A 198 5.17 -3.94 4.49
N VAL A 199 6.31 -4.41 5.01
CA VAL A 199 6.46 -4.67 6.45
C VAL A 199 6.28 -3.43 7.32
N ASP A 200 5.26 -3.47 8.17
CA ASP A 200 5.01 -2.58 9.29
C ASP A 200 4.81 -3.35 10.60
N ILE A 201 4.34 -2.66 11.65
CA ILE A 201 4.12 -3.29 12.97
C ILE A 201 3.04 -4.38 12.96
N HIS A 202 2.04 -4.28 12.10
CA HIS A 202 0.99 -5.28 11.97
C HIS A 202 1.52 -6.52 11.25
N VAL A 203 2.22 -6.32 10.12
CA VAL A 203 2.86 -7.42 9.37
C VAL A 203 3.88 -8.15 10.24
N LYS A 204 4.74 -7.42 10.97
CA LYS A 204 5.69 -8.02 11.91
C LYS A 204 4.96 -8.86 12.96
N ARG A 205 3.92 -8.30 13.57
CA ARG A 205 3.14 -8.99 14.61
C ARG A 205 2.54 -10.31 14.12
N VAL A 206 1.97 -10.33 12.92
CA VAL A 206 1.42 -11.56 12.33
C VAL A 206 2.54 -12.57 12.07
N SER A 207 3.65 -12.12 11.48
CA SER A 207 4.81 -12.97 11.17
C SER A 207 5.37 -13.65 12.41
N GLU A 208 5.42 -12.95 13.54
CA GLU A 208 5.87 -13.50 14.82
C GLU A 208 4.85 -14.41 15.47
N ASN A 209 3.57 -14.07 15.39
CA ASN A 209 2.51 -14.83 16.04
C ASN A 209 2.25 -16.17 15.36
N LEU A 210 2.35 -16.21 14.04
CA LEU A 210 2.21 -17.43 13.23
C LEU A 210 3.54 -18.16 13.06
N GLU A 211 4.58 -17.73 13.79
CA GLU A 211 5.91 -18.36 13.82
C GLU A 211 6.63 -18.46 12.45
N VAL A 212 6.18 -17.67 11.47
CA VAL A 212 6.83 -17.52 10.15
C VAL A 212 8.23 -16.93 10.29
N VAL A 213 8.43 -16.07 11.30
CA VAL A 213 9.77 -15.56 11.65
C VAL A 213 9.90 -15.36 13.16
N SER A 214 11.07 -15.67 13.70
CA SER A 214 11.46 -15.25 15.06
C SER A 214 12.17 -13.89 15.01
N ALA A 215 11.45 -12.83 15.43
CA ALA A 215 11.93 -11.43 15.49
C ALA A 215 11.53 -10.72 16.81
N GLN A 216 11.25 -11.49 17.85
CA GLN A 216 10.68 -11.02 19.11
C GLN A 216 11.60 -10.00 19.78
N GLY A 217 11.03 -8.94 20.36
CA GLY A 217 11.78 -7.84 20.97
C GLY A 217 12.57 -6.95 19.99
N SER A 218 12.69 -7.33 18.72
CA SER A 218 13.48 -6.57 17.75
C SER A 218 12.69 -5.39 17.18
N GLN A 219 13.34 -4.23 17.05
CA GLN A 219 12.79 -3.08 16.33
C GLN A 219 12.74 -3.34 14.81
N ILE A 220 11.81 -2.71 14.10
CA ILE A 220 11.69 -2.84 12.64
C ILE A 220 12.81 -2.05 11.95
N GLY A 221 13.99 -2.67 11.87
CA GLY A 221 15.14 -2.21 11.08
C GLY A 221 15.23 -2.91 9.71
N PRO A 222 16.24 -2.55 8.89
CA PRO A 222 16.49 -3.17 7.59
C PRO A 222 16.60 -4.69 7.66
N TYR A 223 17.34 -5.22 8.64
CA TYR A 223 17.54 -6.65 8.84
C TYR A 223 16.24 -7.42 9.14
N VAL A 224 15.45 -6.95 10.12
CA VAL A 224 14.17 -7.56 10.48
C VAL A 224 13.20 -7.53 9.31
N ARG A 225 13.15 -6.39 8.58
CA ARG A 225 12.32 -6.25 7.39
C ARG A 225 12.71 -7.26 6.31
N GLN A 226 14.00 -7.39 6.01
CA GLN A 226 14.49 -8.33 5.01
C GLN A 226 14.15 -9.77 5.38
N ARG A 227 14.34 -10.17 6.64
CA ARG A 227 13.99 -11.54 7.11
C ARG A 227 12.50 -11.83 6.94
N ILE A 228 11.63 -10.91 7.34
CA ILE A 228 10.17 -11.06 7.17
C ILE A 228 9.82 -11.16 5.68
N GLN A 229 10.40 -10.31 4.83
CA GLN A 229 10.14 -10.33 3.40
C GLN A 229 10.61 -11.63 2.74
N GLN A 230 11.77 -12.17 3.15
CA GLN A 230 12.29 -13.45 2.65
C GLN A 230 11.41 -14.62 3.10
N ALA A 231 10.99 -14.66 4.36
CA ALA A 231 10.13 -15.72 4.86
C ALA A 231 8.78 -15.77 4.12
N TRP A 232 8.14 -14.61 3.93
CA TRP A 232 6.90 -14.57 3.16
C TRP A 232 7.09 -14.86 1.67
N ALA A 233 8.21 -14.46 1.06
CA ALA A 233 8.50 -14.84 -0.32
C ALA A 233 8.62 -16.37 -0.49
N GLN A 234 9.24 -17.05 0.48
CA GLN A 234 9.33 -18.51 0.50
C GLN A 234 7.94 -19.14 0.66
N GLU A 235 7.12 -18.65 1.60
CA GLU A 235 5.75 -19.14 1.80
C GLU A 235 4.88 -18.98 0.54
N ILE A 236 4.98 -17.83 -0.13
CA ILE A 236 4.27 -17.56 -1.40
C ILE A 236 4.74 -18.52 -2.49
N GLN A 237 6.05 -18.78 -2.59
CA GLN A 237 6.60 -19.71 -3.59
C GLN A 237 6.16 -21.16 -3.33
N GLN A 238 6.04 -21.56 -2.08
CA GLN A 238 5.69 -22.93 -1.70
C GLN A 238 4.19 -23.22 -1.77
N SER A 239 3.35 -22.27 -1.32
CA SER A 239 1.91 -22.51 -1.13
C SER A 239 1.01 -21.67 -2.05
N GLY A 240 1.57 -20.67 -2.74
CA GLY A 240 0.78 -19.69 -3.48
C GLY A 240 -0.02 -18.76 -2.57
N ILE A 241 -0.84 -17.91 -3.19
CA ILE A 241 -1.76 -16.98 -2.53
C ILE A 241 -3.03 -16.80 -3.36
N VAL A 242 -4.12 -16.41 -2.70
CA VAL A 242 -5.33 -15.91 -3.36
C VAL A 242 -5.23 -14.39 -3.47
N ALA A 243 -4.99 -13.87 -4.68
CA ALA A 243 -4.85 -12.44 -4.93
C ALA A 243 -5.58 -12.05 -6.22
N PRO A 244 -5.96 -10.76 -6.38
CA PRO A 244 -6.46 -10.24 -7.64
C PRO A 244 -5.45 -10.42 -8.78
N VAL A 245 -5.98 -10.42 -10.00
CA VAL A 245 -5.18 -10.52 -11.22
C VAL A 245 -4.11 -9.43 -11.28
N GLY A 246 -2.89 -9.84 -11.62
CA GLY A 246 -1.70 -9.00 -11.68
C GLY A 246 -0.91 -8.93 -10.38
N LEU A 247 -1.40 -9.49 -9.27
CA LEU A 247 -0.71 -9.52 -7.97
C LEU A 247 -0.40 -10.95 -7.47
N GLU A 248 -0.74 -11.96 -8.25
CA GLU A 248 -0.48 -13.36 -7.94
C GLU A 248 1.02 -13.61 -7.73
N GLY A 249 1.37 -14.44 -6.75
CA GLY A 249 2.76 -14.79 -6.46
C GLY A 249 3.62 -13.63 -5.93
N SER A 250 3.01 -12.51 -5.51
CA SER A 250 3.74 -11.34 -4.99
C SER A 250 3.45 -11.07 -3.52
N GLY A 251 4.40 -10.45 -2.83
CA GLY A 251 4.17 -9.93 -1.47
C GLY A 251 3.12 -8.82 -1.43
N GLY A 252 2.92 -8.09 -2.54
CA GLY A 252 1.84 -7.11 -2.67
C GLY A 252 0.45 -7.73 -2.65
N GLY A 253 0.27 -8.93 -3.20
CA GLY A 253 -0.99 -9.69 -3.11
C GLY A 253 -1.28 -10.21 -1.70
N LEU A 254 -0.24 -10.44 -0.89
CA LEU A 254 -0.37 -10.92 0.49
C LEU A 254 -0.59 -9.79 1.51
N ASP A 255 -0.08 -8.59 1.22
CA ASP A 255 0.02 -7.47 2.15
C ASP A 255 -1.31 -7.05 2.82
N PRO A 256 -2.44 -6.88 2.09
CA PRO A 256 -3.70 -6.46 2.71
C PRO A 256 -4.23 -7.43 3.75
N ALA A 257 -4.11 -8.74 3.47
CA ALA A 257 -4.56 -9.77 4.38
C ALA A 257 -3.69 -9.81 5.66
N LEU A 258 -2.36 -9.67 5.54
CA LEU A 258 -1.47 -9.58 6.69
C LEU A 258 -1.75 -8.34 7.54
N TRP A 259 -1.95 -7.19 6.91
CA TRP A 259 -2.28 -5.96 7.60
C TRP A 259 -3.62 -6.10 8.35
N TYR A 260 -4.65 -6.63 7.69
CA TYR A 260 -5.97 -6.86 8.29
C TYR A 260 -5.87 -7.78 9.50
N TYR A 261 -5.20 -8.92 9.35
CA TYR A 261 -5.00 -9.90 10.41
C TYR A 261 -4.23 -9.30 11.60
N GLY A 262 -3.22 -8.48 11.32
CA GLY A 262 -2.39 -7.83 12.32
C GLY A 262 -3.08 -6.69 13.07
N LYS A 263 -3.97 -5.96 12.40
CA LYS A 263 -4.74 -4.84 12.96
C LYS A 263 -5.97 -5.30 13.72
N TRP A 264 -6.78 -6.18 13.13
CA TRP A 264 -8.09 -6.57 13.66
C TRP A 264 -8.12 -7.93 14.36
N GLY A 265 -7.02 -8.69 14.32
CA GLY A 265 -6.84 -9.90 15.10
C GLY A 265 -5.71 -9.74 16.11
N CYS A 266 -4.46 -9.88 15.65
CA CYS A 266 -3.30 -10.01 16.52
C CYS A 266 -3.12 -8.83 17.49
N ALA A 267 -3.54 -7.61 17.13
CA ALA A 267 -3.50 -6.46 18.06
C ALA A 267 -4.29 -6.72 19.36
N PHE A 268 -5.44 -7.40 19.26
CA PHE A 268 -6.30 -7.70 20.39
C PHE A 268 -5.70 -8.79 21.28
N CYS A 269 -5.06 -9.80 20.69
CA CYS A 269 -4.35 -10.82 21.48
C CYS A 269 -3.26 -10.20 22.36
N TYR A 270 -2.52 -9.23 21.84
CA TYR A 270 -1.51 -8.52 22.62
C TYR A 270 -2.12 -7.65 23.72
N LYS A 271 -3.21 -6.93 23.44
CA LYS A 271 -3.89 -6.09 24.45
C LYS A 271 -4.46 -6.92 25.60
N GLN A 272 -4.95 -8.12 25.30
CA GLN A 272 -5.64 -9.00 26.24
C GLN A 272 -4.74 -10.09 26.82
N ALA A 273 -3.46 -10.15 26.41
CA ALA A 273 -2.49 -11.18 26.77
C ALA A 273 -3.00 -12.64 26.61
N ARG A 274 -3.95 -12.87 25.71
CA ARG A 274 -4.56 -14.19 25.44
C ARG A 274 -4.97 -14.32 23.99
N ARG A 275 -5.19 -15.54 23.50
CA ARG A 275 -5.65 -15.76 22.13
C ARG A 275 -7.09 -15.29 21.94
N ILE A 276 -7.31 -14.46 20.92
CA ILE A 276 -8.63 -14.10 20.40
C ILE A 276 -8.66 -14.55 18.94
N PRO A 277 -9.22 -15.74 18.65
CA PRO A 277 -9.13 -16.32 17.32
C PRO A 277 -10.02 -15.55 16.34
N ILE A 278 -9.43 -15.13 15.22
CA ILE A 278 -10.16 -14.53 14.09
C ILE A 278 -10.24 -15.46 12.87
N SER A 279 -9.53 -16.59 12.92
CA SER A 279 -9.59 -17.68 11.96
C SER A 279 -8.98 -18.94 12.54
N GLU A 280 -9.11 -20.07 11.84
CA GLU A 280 -8.48 -21.34 12.23
C GLU A 280 -6.94 -21.29 12.27
N LEU A 281 -6.31 -20.33 11.56
CA LEU A 281 -4.86 -20.15 11.62
C LEU A 281 -4.38 -19.75 13.02
N CYS A 282 -5.25 -19.15 13.84
CA CYS A 282 -4.94 -18.87 15.25
C CYS A 282 -4.66 -20.13 16.07
N ASN A 283 -5.07 -21.31 15.64
CA ASN A 283 -4.75 -22.56 16.34
C ASN A 283 -3.25 -22.88 16.33
N GLN A 284 -2.52 -22.32 15.36
CA GLN A 284 -1.08 -22.48 15.19
C GLN A 284 -0.30 -21.29 15.77
N CYS A 285 -1.00 -20.31 16.36
CA CYS A 285 -0.32 -19.12 16.88
C CYS A 285 0.30 -19.38 18.25
N ARG A 286 1.39 -18.68 18.55
CA ARG A 286 2.15 -18.80 19.81
C ARG A 286 1.39 -18.46 21.10
N PHE A 287 0.21 -17.84 21.02
CA PHE A 287 -0.58 -17.53 22.21
C PHE A 287 -1.28 -18.81 22.68
N SER A 288 -1.14 -19.13 23.97
CA SER A 288 -1.92 -20.19 24.61
C SER A 288 -3.43 -19.91 24.49
N PRO A 289 -4.27 -20.97 24.48
CA PRO A 289 -5.73 -20.84 24.49
C PRO A 289 -6.26 -19.86 25.53
#